data_AF-A0A1A8FMP3-F1
#
_entry.id   AF-A0A1A8FMP3-F1
#
_cell.length_a   1.000
_cell.length_b   1.000
_cell.length_c   1.000
_cell.angle_alpha   90.00
_cell.angle_beta   90.00
_cell.angle_gamma   90.00
#
_symmetry.space_group_name_H-M   'P 1'
#
loop_
_entity.id
_entity.type
_entity.pdbx_description
1 polymer ?
#
loop_
_entity_poly.entity_id
_entity_poly.type
_entity_poly.pdbx_seq_one_letter_code
_entity_poly.pdbx_strand_id
1 'polypeptide(L)'
;LHDNAMMLVLPLKYGVSVSIHGFVTPTSFVFGDEDLIPADCYPEKFNYTYNVINLGPSRAVNTVVGIALPKILAPYRHRLMQVIDWKSSHGSCSISDTSVSVIEDCDVPRASFIRKLMFFFSPTSTRTMFCGRKDELCEQLVCRLGNLDAEGDASIQLEVNLNPAVLLQAPGRHGIMKLESTARILSPREDPHTVLINSRPAAQLVVEAVFTQKPSTAVKIFIIVVSLVLGLMILAALIWCLWKAGFFKRNFQKQQEFNRDSWDYVPKHDK
;
A
#
# COMPACT_ATOMS: atom_id res chain seq x y z
N LEU A 1 74.15 -9.91 32.42
CA LEU A 1 72.69 -10.18 32.43
C LEU A 1 72.12 -9.35 31.28
N HIS A 2 71.67 -9.97 30.19
CA HIS A 2 71.04 -9.22 29.10
C HIS A 2 69.61 -8.89 29.50
N ASP A 3 69.23 -7.61 29.41
CA ASP A 3 67.86 -7.17 29.65
C ASP A 3 66.95 -7.78 28.58
N ASN A 4 66.27 -8.87 28.95
CA ASN A 4 65.28 -9.57 28.14
C ASN A 4 63.92 -8.84 28.21
N ALA A 5 63.91 -7.53 28.00
CA ALA A 5 62.70 -6.73 28.01
C ALA A 5 62.18 -6.55 26.57
N MET A 6 60.92 -6.95 26.33
CA MET A 6 60.24 -6.74 25.06
C MET A 6 59.03 -5.83 25.30
N MET A 7 58.95 -4.72 24.54
CA MET A 7 57.81 -3.83 24.57
C MET A 7 56.81 -4.22 23.47
N LEU A 8 55.58 -4.54 23.88
CA LEU A 8 54.45 -4.76 22.98
C LEU A 8 53.50 -3.57 23.08
N VAL A 9 53.30 -2.86 21.97
CA VAL A 9 52.33 -1.75 21.91
C VAL A 9 51.00 -2.29 21.41
N LEU A 10 49.97 -2.18 22.25
CA LEU A 10 48.59 -2.56 21.94
C LEU A 10 47.77 -1.29 21.71
N PRO A 11 47.47 -0.91 20.45
CA PRO A 11 46.70 0.30 20.17
C PRO A 11 45.25 0.11 20.62
N LEU A 12 44.76 1.05 21.43
CA LEU A 12 43.37 1.09 21.88
C LEU A 12 42.47 1.74 20.81
N LYS A 13 41.29 1.16 20.61
CA LYS A 13 40.24 1.71 19.75
C LYS A 13 38.90 1.69 20.48
N TYR A 14 38.03 2.65 20.16
CA TYR A 14 36.68 2.71 20.67
C TYR A 14 35.77 1.77 19.88
N GLY A 15 35.20 0.78 20.57
CA GLY A 15 34.23 -0.15 20.00
C GLY A 15 32.82 0.38 20.21
N VAL A 16 32.18 0.85 19.14
CA VAL A 16 30.83 1.41 19.20
C VAL A 16 29.86 0.52 18.46
N SER A 17 28.67 0.28 19.03
CA SER A 17 27.65 -0.56 18.41
C SER A 17 26.28 0.08 18.57
N VAL A 18 25.95 1.04 17.72
CA VAL A 18 24.62 1.65 17.73
C VAL A 18 23.68 0.81 16.88
N SER A 19 22.54 0.39 17.44
CA SER A 19 21.44 -0.26 16.72
C SER A 19 20.21 0.66 16.67
N ILE A 20 19.35 0.41 15.69
CA ILE A 20 18.09 1.13 15.53
C ILE A 20 16.97 0.13 15.27
N HIS A 21 15.87 0.29 16.00
CA HIS A 21 14.65 -0.48 15.87
C HIS A 21 13.46 0.47 15.83
N GLY A 22 12.31 0.01 15.35
CA GLY A 22 11.12 0.85 15.37
C GLY A 22 9.85 0.09 15.05
N PHE A 23 8.74 0.79 15.14
CA PHE A 23 7.42 0.31 14.76
C PHE A 23 6.56 1.49 14.28
N VAL A 24 5.49 1.17 13.56
CA VAL A 24 4.51 2.13 13.06
C VAL A 24 3.12 1.72 13.51
N THR A 25 2.27 2.69 13.83
CA THR A 25 0.87 2.45 14.21
C THR A 25 -0.05 3.46 13.52
N PRO A 26 -1.09 3.01 12.80
CA PRO A 26 -1.39 1.62 12.43
C PRO A 26 -0.42 1.05 11.39
N THR A 27 -0.36 -0.28 11.25
CA THR A 27 0.50 -0.97 10.25
C THR A 27 -0.16 -1.13 8.89
N SER A 28 -1.49 -0.96 8.82
CA SER A 28 -2.24 -1.04 7.57
C SER A 28 -3.50 -0.19 7.63
N PHE A 29 -4.01 0.16 6.45
CA PHE A 29 -5.28 0.86 6.28
C PHE A 29 -5.94 0.46 4.95
N VAL A 30 -7.24 0.71 4.84
CA VAL A 30 -8.01 0.40 3.63
C VAL A 30 -8.32 1.70 2.89
N PHE A 31 -8.12 1.72 1.58
CA PHE A 31 -8.35 2.92 0.76
C PHE A 31 -9.13 2.62 -0.53
N GLY A 32 -9.64 3.67 -1.15
CA GLY A 32 -10.30 3.60 -2.46
C GLY A 32 -11.82 3.51 -2.46
N ASP A 33 -12.45 3.83 -1.33
CA ASP A 33 -13.90 4.04 -1.29
C ASP A 33 -14.22 5.44 -1.86
N GLU A 34 -14.55 5.50 -3.15
CA GLU A 34 -14.83 6.76 -3.85
C GLU A 34 -16.13 7.43 -3.40
N ASP A 35 -17.01 6.69 -2.71
CA ASP A 35 -18.29 7.21 -2.20
C ASP A 35 -18.09 8.03 -0.90
N LEU A 36 -16.91 7.92 -0.26
CA LEU A 36 -16.50 8.73 0.88
C LEU A 36 -15.63 9.90 0.38
N ILE A 37 -16.18 11.11 0.41
CA ILE A 37 -15.40 12.33 0.20
C ILE A 37 -14.86 12.75 1.57
N PRO A 38 -13.57 12.55 1.87
CA PRO A 38 -13.04 12.98 3.15
C PRO A 38 -12.98 14.52 3.17
N ALA A 39 -13.36 15.11 4.31
CA ALA A 39 -13.26 16.55 4.54
C ALA A 39 -11.78 17.01 4.69
N ASP A 40 -10.90 16.07 5.07
CA ASP A 40 -9.46 16.24 5.17
C ASP A 40 -8.77 15.41 4.07
N CYS A 41 -7.79 16.00 3.40
CA CYS A 41 -7.04 15.36 2.33
C CYS A 41 -5.99 14.39 2.85
N TYR A 42 -5.65 14.49 4.14
CA TYR A 42 -4.73 13.59 4.83
C TYR A 42 -5.41 12.86 6.00
N PRO A 43 -6.46 12.06 5.73
CA PRO A 43 -7.25 11.42 6.77
C PRO A 43 -6.49 10.31 7.51
N GLU A 44 -5.48 9.71 6.87
CA GLU A 44 -4.71 8.60 7.41
C GLU A 44 -3.52 9.12 8.22
N LYS A 45 -3.49 8.81 9.51
CA LYS A 45 -2.43 9.25 10.44
C LYS A 45 -1.62 8.08 10.95
N PHE A 46 -0.31 8.22 10.94
CA PHE A 46 0.64 7.20 11.34
C PHE A 46 1.61 7.76 12.37
N ASN A 47 1.77 7.02 13.45
CA ASN A 47 2.76 7.28 14.48
C ASN A 47 3.91 6.31 14.32
N TYR A 48 5.07 6.84 13.96
CA TYR A 48 6.31 6.09 13.88
C TYR A 48 7.11 6.31 15.16
N THR A 49 7.63 5.23 15.71
CA THR A 49 8.54 5.28 16.86
C THR A 49 9.82 4.55 16.51
N TYR A 50 10.96 5.21 16.68
CA TYR A 50 12.28 4.64 16.49
C TYR A 50 13.06 4.70 17.79
N ASN A 51 13.67 3.57 18.19
CA ASN A 51 14.53 3.45 19.35
C ASN A 51 15.96 3.18 18.88
N VAL A 52 16.88 3.99 19.38
CA VAL A 52 18.30 3.98 19.01
C VAL A 52 19.08 3.65 20.27
N ILE A 53 19.86 2.57 20.26
CA ILE A 53 20.51 2.05 21.46
C ILE A 53 21.98 1.82 21.16
N ASN A 54 22.88 2.23 22.06
CA ASN A 54 24.28 1.88 21.98
C ASN A 54 24.57 0.59 22.76
N LEU A 55 24.68 -0.52 22.05
CA LEU A 55 25.07 -1.83 22.55
C LEU A 55 26.61 -2.00 22.62
N GLY A 56 27.37 -0.96 22.29
CA GLY A 56 28.83 -1.00 22.27
C GLY A 56 29.45 -0.71 23.65
N PRO A 57 30.67 -1.22 23.91
CA PRO A 57 31.38 -0.94 25.15
C PRO A 57 31.85 0.52 25.28
N SER A 58 31.94 1.25 24.16
CA SER A 58 32.37 2.66 24.12
C SER A 58 31.20 3.61 23.84
N ARG A 59 31.31 4.85 24.34
CA ARG A 59 30.37 5.95 24.05
C ARG A 59 30.34 6.26 22.54
N ALA A 60 29.15 6.32 21.97
CA ALA A 60 28.93 6.80 20.62
C ALA A 60 28.90 8.34 20.60
N VAL A 61 29.87 8.96 19.92
CA VAL A 61 29.96 10.42 19.84
C VAL A 61 29.19 10.94 18.62
N ASN A 62 28.40 12.01 18.81
CA ASN A 62 27.66 12.68 17.75
C ASN A 62 26.83 11.69 16.89
N THR A 63 25.96 10.94 17.56
CA THR A 63 25.04 10.00 16.94
C THR A 63 24.01 10.76 16.11
N VAL A 64 23.92 10.42 14.83
CA VAL A 64 22.99 11.04 13.89
C VAL A 64 22.22 9.96 13.16
N VAL A 65 20.90 10.10 13.13
CA VAL A 65 19.97 9.19 12.45
C VAL A 65 19.30 9.93 11.30
N GLY A 66 19.25 9.29 10.14
CA GLY A 66 18.49 9.75 8.97
C GLY A 66 17.29 8.84 8.75
N ILE A 67 16.09 9.41 8.79
CA ILE A 67 14.83 8.72 8.51
C ILE A 67 14.33 9.20 7.15
N ALA A 68 14.06 8.27 6.24
CA ALA A 68 13.57 8.54 4.90
C ALA A 68 12.18 7.94 4.70
N LEU A 69 11.23 8.78 4.29
CA LEU A 69 9.83 8.41 4.03
C LEU A 69 9.44 8.72 2.58
N PRO A 70 8.64 7.87 1.90
CA PRO A 70 8.13 8.17 0.56
C PRO A 70 7.24 9.41 0.54
N LYS A 71 7.73 10.51 -0.05
CA LYS A 71 7.01 11.79 -0.12
C LYS A 71 6.08 11.86 -1.32
N ILE A 72 6.45 11.22 -2.43
CA ILE A 72 5.82 11.39 -3.74
C ILE A 72 5.67 10.04 -4.44
N LEU A 73 4.55 9.82 -5.14
CA LEU A 73 4.36 8.67 -6.02
C LEU A 73 4.70 9.02 -7.48
N ALA A 74 5.90 8.65 -7.93
CA ALA A 74 6.30 8.85 -9.32
C ALA A 74 5.31 8.19 -10.32
N PRO A 75 5.01 8.86 -11.46
CA PRO A 75 5.63 10.10 -11.98
C PRO A 75 4.97 11.39 -11.50
N TYR A 76 3.92 11.32 -10.69
CA TYR A 76 3.16 12.48 -10.25
C TYR A 76 3.86 13.19 -9.09
N ARG A 77 3.72 14.51 -8.97
CA ARG A 77 4.36 15.32 -7.92
C ARG A 77 3.40 15.75 -6.80
N HIS A 78 2.35 14.97 -6.54
CA HIS A 78 1.45 15.21 -5.40
C HIS A 78 2.06 14.64 -4.13
N ARG A 79 1.87 15.36 -3.03
CA ARG A 79 2.35 14.93 -1.72
C ARG A 79 1.58 13.69 -1.25
N LEU A 80 2.28 12.58 -1.10
CA LEU A 80 1.75 11.32 -0.59
C LEU A 80 1.79 11.30 0.94
N MET A 81 2.97 11.49 1.53
CA MET A 81 3.16 11.55 2.97
C MET A 81 3.63 12.94 3.41
N GLN A 82 3.12 13.40 4.54
CA GLN A 82 3.49 14.65 5.18
C GLN A 82 3.91 14.38 6.61
N VAL A 83 5.14 14.77 6.94
CA VAL A 83 5.62 14.82 8.32
C VAL A 83 4.98 16.05 8.98
N ILE A 84 4.27 15.83 10.08
CA ILE A 84 3.52 16.87 10.80
C ILE A 84 4.31 17.36 12.01
N ASP A 85 4.72 16.42 12.86
CA ASP A 85 5.42 16.71 14.11
C ASP A 85 6.46 15.62 14.41
N TRP A 86 7.48 15.97 15.18
CA TRP A 86 8.50 15.04 15.64
C TRP A 86 8.96 15.39 17.05
N LYS A 87 9.19 14.35 17.86
CA LYS A 87 9.71 14.46 19.22
C LYS A 87 10.90 13.55 19.39
N SER A 88 11.96 14.06 19.97
CA SER A 88 13.17 13.28 20.27
C SER A 88 13.44 13.34 21.76
N SER A 89 13.76 12.22 22.40
CA SER A 89 14.16 12.21 23.81
C SER A 89 15.52 12.86 24.04
N HIS A 90 16.40 12.83 23.03
CA HIS A 90 17.71 13.46 23.05
C HIS A 90 17.95 14.30 21.78
N GLY A 91 18.61 15.44 21.94
CA GLY A 91 19.03 16.28 20.82
C GLY A 91 17.88 16.92 20.03
N SER A 92 18.06 17.10 18.72
CA SER A 92 17.08 17.77 17.86
C SER A 92 16.98 17.14 16.48
N CYS A 93 15.79 17.20 15.87
CA CYS A 93 15.57 16.75 14.50
C CYS A 93 15.17 17.92 13.58
N SER A 94 15.55 17.82 12.32
CA SER A 94 15.25 18.79 11.28
C SER A 94 15.00 18.09 9.95
N ILE A 95 14.05 18.57 9.16
CA ILE A 95 13.84 18.13 7.78
C ILE A 95 15.01 18.64 6.91
N SER A 96 15.49 17.81 5.98
CA SER A 96 16.56 18.15 5.05
C SER A 96 16.03 18.98 3.86
N ASP A 97 16.72 20.06 3.50
CA ASP A 97 16.31 21.07 2.50
C ASP A 97 16.26 20.60 1.02
N THR A 98 16.33 19.30 0.75
CA THR A 98 16.29 18.76 -0.62
C THR A 98 14.86 18.84 -1.18
N SER A 99 14.51 19.98 -1.74
CA SER A 99 13.15 20.31 -2.17
C SER A 99 12.98 20.18 -3.68
N VAL A 100 12.51 19.03 -4.14
CA VAL A 100 11.66 19.02 -5.35
C VAL A 100 10.37 19.76 -4.97
N SER A 101 9.94 20.69 -5.82
CA SER A 101 8.65 21.37 -5.67
C SER A 101 7.53 20.33 -5.63
N VAL A 102 6.83 20.24 -4.50
CA VAL A 102 5.71 19.32 -4.32
C VAL A 102 4.42 20.10 -4.46
N ILE A 103 3.47 19.52 -5.18
CA ILE A 103 2.13 20.08 -5.31
C ILE A 103 1.36 19.68 -4.05
N GLU A 104 1.21 20.64 -3.15
CA GLU A 104 0.41 20.51 -1.92
C GLU A 104 -1.06 20.82 -2.21
N ASP A 105 -1.63 20.09 -3.16
CA ASP A 105 -3.05 20.20 -3.51
C ASP A 105 -3.77 18.88 -3.24
N CYS A 106 -5.00 19.02 -2.74
CA CYS A 106 -5.96 17.96 -2.53
C CYS A 106 -6.58 17.47 -3.84
N ASP A 107 -6.57 18.30 -4.89
CA ASP A 107 -7.15 17.95 -6.18
C ASP A 107 -6.20 17.07 -7.01
N VAL A 108 -6.18 15.79 -6.63
CA VAL A 108 -5.36 14.78 -7.27
C VAL A 108 -6.05 14.26 -8.55
N PRO A 109 -5.38 14.26 -9.72
CA PRO A 109 -5.94 13.77 -10.98
C PRO A 109 -6.54 12.37 -10.86
N ARG A 110 -7.85 12.28 -11.13
CA ARG A 110 -8.60 11.01 -11.08
C ARG A 110 -8.32 10.16 -12.32
N ALA A 111 -8.26 8.85 -12.13
CA ALA A 111 -8.15 7.92 -13.26
C ALA A 111 -9.39 8.01 -14.18
N SER A 112 -9.17 7.94 -15.48
CA SER A 112 -10.23 7.85 -16.48
C SER A 112 -11.09 6.60 -16.28
N PHE A 113 -12.36 6.67 -16.71
CA PHE A 113 -13.32 5.56 -16.58
C PHE A 113 -12.78 4.23 -17.16
N ILE A 114 -12.15 4.29 -18.34
CA ILE A 114 -11.58 3.11 -19.02
C ILE A 114 -10.49 2.46 -18.14
N ARG A 115 -9.63 3.26 -17.50
CA ARG A 115 -8.60 2.73 -16.59
C ARG A 115 -9.24 2.09 -15.36
N LYS A 116 -10.27 2.71 -14.76
CA LYS A 116 -11.00 2.12 -13.63
C LYS A 116 -11.58 0.76 -13.98
N LEU A 117 -12.16 0.63 -15.18
CA LEU A 117 -12.70 -0.63 -15.69
C LEU A 117 -11.59 -1.68 -15.88
N MET A 118 -10.48 -1.32 -16.53
CA MET A 118 -9.34 -2.24 -16.71
C MET A 118 -8.78 -2.72 -15.36
N PHE A 119 -8.63 -1.84 -14.37
CA PHE A 119 -8.14 -2.23 -13.04
C PHE A 119 -9.08 -3.19 -12.31
N PHE A 120 -10.39 -3.06 -12.47
CA PHE A 120 -11.36 -3.95 -11.82
C PHE A 120 -11.24 -5.39 -12.35
N PHE A 121 -11.00 -5.56 -13.65
CA PHE A 121 -10.82 -6.88 -14.27
C PHE A 121 -9.37 -7.38 -14.25
N SER A 122 -8.42 -6.54 -13.82
CA SER A 122 -7.02 -6.93 -13.71
C SER A 122 -6.77 -7.71 -12.42
N PRO A 123 -5.81 -8.66 -12.43
CA PRO A 123 -5.39 -9.33 -11.21
C PRO A 123 -4.81 -8.32 -10.22
N THR A 124 -5.03 -8.57 -8.92
CA THR A 124 -4.47 -7.74 -7.86
C THR A 124 -2.95 -7.88 -7.83
N SER A 125 -2.27 -6.76 -8.02
CA SER A 125 -0.81 -6.67 -7.89
C SER A 125 -0.40 -5.95 -6.61
N THR A 126 0.80 -6.24 -6.14
CA THR A 126 1.44 -5.58 -5.00
C THR A 126 2.58 -4.73 -5.48
N ARG A 127 2.68 -3.49 -4.98
CA ARG A 127 3.81 -2.59 -5.26
C ARG A 127 4.41 -2.10 -3.96
N THR A 128 5.72 -2.20 -3.84
CA THR A 128 6.49 -1.64 -2.73
C THR A 128 7.13 -0.32 -3.16
N MET A 129 6.94 0.70 -2.34
CA MET A 129 7.60 1.99 -2.43
C MET A 129 8.66 2.05 -1.33
N PHE A 130 9.90 2.33 -1.70
CA PHE A 130 11.02 2.41 -0.77
C PHE A 130 11.90 3.59 -1.14
N CYS A 131 12.65 4.09 -0.15
CA CYS A 131 13.57 5.20 -0.36
C CYS A 131 14.98 4.70 -0.69
N GLY A 132 15.45 5.10 -1.87
CA GLY A 132 16.82 4.86 -2.31
C GLY A 132 17.86 5.67 -1.51
N ARG A 133 19.14 5.57 -1.91
CA ARG A 133 20.18 6.49 -1.42
C ARG A 133 20.06 7.81 -2.20
N LYS A 134 19.89 8.92 -1.48
CA LYS A 134 19.68 10.26 -2.09
C LYS A 134 18.52 10.26 -3.09
N ASP A 135 17.36 9.85 -2.61
CA ASP A 135 16.13 9.82 -3.40
C ASP A 135 15.36 11.14 -3.22
N GLU A 136 15.15 11.86 -4.32
CA GLU A 136 14.39 13.12 -4.35
C GLU A 136 12.88 12.90 -4.14
N LEU A 137 12.39 11.67 -4.32
CA LEU A 137 11.00 11.29 -4.07
C LEU A 137 10.71 11.04 -2.59
N CYS A 138 11.74 11.12 -1.74
CA CYS A 138 11.65 10.86 -0.31
C CYS A 138 11.93 12.10 0.52
N GLU A 139 11.17 12.24 1.59
CA GLU A 139 11.44 13.24 2.62
C GLU A 139 12.49 12.67 3.58
N GLN A 140 13.53 13.44 3.89
CA GLN A 140 14.57 13.04 4.85
C GLN A 140 14.47 13.88 6.12
N LEU A 141 14.24 13.20 7.25
CA LEU A 141 14.33 13.77 8.58
C LEU A 141 15.68 13.39 9.20
N VAL A 142 16.46 14.38 9.62
CA VAL A 142 17.79 14.19 10.23
C VAL A 142 17.70 14.52 11.71
N CYS A 143 17.91 13.51 12.54
CA CYS A 143 17.92 13.61 14.01
C CYS A 143 19.36 13.55 14.53
N ARG A 144 19.81 14.64 15.16
CA ARG A 144 21.09 14.74 15.85
C ARG A 144 20.87 14.45 17.32
N LEU A 145 21.10 13.21 17.73
CA LEU A 145 20.85 12.72 19.10
C LEU A 145 21.98 13.09 20.08
N GLY A 146 23.15 13.46 19.55
CA GLY A 146 24.30 13.81 20.37
C GLY A 146 25.05 12.57 20.85
N ASN A 147 25.62 12.63 22.05
CA ASN A 147 26.42 11.52 22.57
C ASN A 147 25.53 10.48 23.25
N LEU A 148 25.78 9.21 22.97
CA LEU A 148 25.07 8.09 23.56
C LEU A 148 26.07 7.23 24.35
N ASP A 149 25.89 7.15 25.67
CA ASP A 149 26.73 6.34 26.55
C ASP A 149 26.60 4.85 26.25
N ALA A 150 27.49 4.02 26.82
CA ALA A 150 27.33 2.57 26.74
C ALA A 150 26.01 2.16 27.39
N GLU A 151 25.22 1.32 26.70
CA GLU A 151 23.84 0.95 27.07
C GLU A 151 22.84 2.10 27.08
N GLY A 152 23.24 3.30 26.67
CA GLY A 152 22.34 4.44 26.53
C GLY A 152 21.37 4.27 25.36
N ASP A 153 20.16 4.80 25.52
CA ASP A 153 19.11 4.79 24.51
C ASP A 153 18.54 6.17 24.22
N ALA A 154 17.96 6.32 23.03
CA ALA A 154 17.24 7.51 22.60
C ALA A 154 16.04 7.10 21.74
N SER A 155 14.92 7.79 21.89
CA SER A 155 13.69 7.55 21.14
C SER A 155 13.32 8.75 20.28
N ILE A 156 12.81 8.46 19.08
CA ILE A 156 12.31 9.44 18.12
C ILE A 156 10.87 9.04 17.78
N GLN A 157 9.93 9.92 18.06
CA GLN A 157 8.53 9.80 17.70
C GLN A 157 8.23 10.76 16.54
N LEU A 158 7.48 10.27 15.55
CA LEU A 158 7.20 10.99 14.33
C LEU A 158 5.72 10.80 13.96
N GLU A 159 5.01 11.91 13.78
CA GLU A 159 3.63 11.93 13.30
C GLU A 159 3.62 12.23 11.80
N VAL A 160 3.00 11.34 11.04
CA VAL A 160 2.95 11.40 9.58
C VAL A 160 1.51 11.23 9.12
N ASN A 161 1.03 12.15 8.30
CA ASN A 161 -0.25 11.98 7.63
C ASN A 161 -0.06 11.56 6.17
N LEU A 162 -1.03 10.85 5.61
CA LEU A 162 -1.00 10.34 4.26
C LEU A 162 -2.26 10.72 3.48
N ASN A 163 -2.07 11.11 2.23
CA ASN A 163 -3.15 11.36 1.27
C ASN A 163 -3.46 10.10 0.44
N PRO A 164 -4.57 9.39 0.72
CA PRO A 164 -4.91 8.15 0.02
C PRO A 164 -5.30 8.38 -1.45
N ALA A 165 -5.68 9.60 -1.85
CA ALA A 165 -6.04 9.91 -3.23
C ALA A 165 -4.84 9.76 -4.17
N VAL A 166 -3.62 10.03 -3.69
CA VAL A 166 -2.38 9.85 -4.47
C VAL A 166 -2.16 8.38 -4.84
N LEU A 167 -2.57 7.44 -3.99
CA LEU A 167 -2.48 5.99 -4.26
C LEU A 167 -3.47 5.52 -5.34
N LEU A 168 -4.50 6.31 -5.64
CA LEU A 168 -5.49 6.02 -6.67
C LEU A 168 -5.08 6.48 -8.08
N GLN A 169 -3.97 7.23 -8.20
CA GLN A 169 -3.47 7.74 -9.48
C GLN A 169 -2.97 6.64 -10.42
N ALA A 170 -3.06 6.88 -11.72
CA ALA A 170 -2.62 5.95 -12.76
C ALA A 170 -1.74 6.67 -13.80
N PRO A 171 -0.53 6.17 -14.16
CA PRO A 171 0.03 4.88 -13.79
C PRO A 171 0.59 4.93 -12.36
N GLY A 172 0.20 3.96 -11.53
CA GLY A 172 0.60 4.02 -10.14
C GLY A 172 -0.12 3.03 -9.25
N ARG A 173 -1.45 3.01 -9.36
CA ARG A 173 -2.39 2.18 -8.60
C ARG A 173 -2.15 0.67 -8.74
N HIS A 174 -2.21 -0.03 -7.61
CA HIS A 174 -2.03 -1.47 -7.40
C HIS A 174 -3.01 -1.90 -6.31
N GLY A 175 -3.29 -3.20 -6.19
CA GLY A 175 -4.24 -3.72 -5.20
C GLY A 175 -3.73 -3.59 -3.76
N ILE A 176 -2.42 -3.74 -3.58
CA ILE A 176 -1.73 -3.54 -2.30
C ILE A 176 -0.53 -2.63 -2.53
N MET A 177 -0.45 -1.54 -1.76
CA MET A 177 0.70 -0.64 -1.74
C MET A 177 1.44 -0.82 -0.42
N LYS A 178 2.72 -1.16 -0.48
CA LYS A 178 3.60 -1.22 0.69
C LYS A 178 4.45 0.05 0.71
N LEU A 179 4.27 0.86 1.74
CA LEU A 179 5.00 2.12 1.95
C LEU A 179 6.11 1.85 2.95
N GLU A 180 7.34 1.70 2.46
CA GLU A 180 8.52 1.42 3.29
C GLU A 180 9.21 2.73 3.69
N SER A 181 9.27 2.96 5.01
CA SER A 181 10.08 4.00 5.63
C SER A 181 11.38 3.39 6.16
N THR A 182 12.50 4.05 5.90
CA THR A 182 13.83 3.53 6.28
C THR A 182 14.54 4.48 7.22
N ALA A 183 15.01 3.99 8.36
CA ALA A 183 15.83 4.74 9.30
C ALA A 183 17.24 4.16 9.34
N ARG A 184 18.25 5.01 9.15
CA ARG A 184 19.65 4.61 9.04
C ARG A 184 20.53 5.46 9.96
N ILE A 185 21.55 4.82 10.51
CA ILE A 185 22.57 5.52 11.30
C ILE A 185 23.56 6.18 10.33
N LEU A 186 23.68 7.51 10.42
CA LEU A 186 24.57 8.32 9.58
C LEU A 186 25.93 8.59 10.26
N SER A 187 25.93 8.60 11.59
CA SER A 187 27.07 8.83 12.48
C SER A 187 26.85 8.08 13.80
N PRO A 188 27.88 7.50 14.45
CA PRO A 188 29.31 7.60 14.13
C PRO A 188 29.72 6.81 12.88
N ARG A 189 30.88 7.17 12.31
CA ARG A 189 31.50 6.49 11.16
C ARG A 189 32.79 5.82 11.60
N GLU A 190 33.21 4.77 10.88
CA GLU A 190 34.52 4.17 11.10
C GLU A 190 35.63 5.18 10.84
N ASP A 191 36.59 5.22 11.75
CA ASP A 191 37.77 6.08 11.71
C ASP A 191 38.98 5.34 12.33
N PRO A 192 40.22 5.87 12.27
CA PRO A 192 41.40 5.18 12.81
C PRO A 192 41.31 4.78 14.30
N HIS A 193 40.51 5.51 15.08
CA HIS A 193 40.31 5.36 16.52
C HIS A 193 38.94 4.74 16.89
N THR A 194 37.97 4.72 15.98
CA THR A 194 36.62 4.18 16.21
C THR A 194 36.31 3.00 15.28
N VAL A 195 35.94 1.87 15.88
CA VAL A 195 35.48 0.67 15.17
C VAL A 195 33.99 0.50 15.41
N LEU A 196 33.22 0.38 14.32
CA LEU A 196 31.82 0.00 14.39
C LEU A 196 31.73 -1.52 14.51
N ILE A 197 31.17 -2.02 15.61
CA ILE A 197 31.02 -3.45 15.86
C ILE A 197 29.93 -4.03 14.95
N ASN A 198 28.85 -3.27 14.72
CA ASN A 198 27.76 -3.63 13.83
C ASN A 198 27.81 -2.79 12.54
N SER A 199 27.70 -3.45 11.39
CA SER A 199 27.70 -2.78 10.08
C SER A 199 26.38 -2.05 9.84
N ARG A 200 26.39 -0.71 10.04
CA ARG A 200 25.34 0.26 9.63
C ARG A 200 23.90 -0.29 9.73
N PRO A 201 23.39 -0.55 10.94
CA PRO A 201 22.04 -1.08 11.08
C PRO A 201 21.00 -0.06 10.58
N ALA A 202 19.95 -0.61 9.98
CA ALA A 202 18.84 0.14 9.45
C ALA A 202 17.52 -0.50 9.91
N ALA A 203 16.56 0.32 10.30
CA ALA A 203 15.20 -0.12 10.58
C ALA A 203 14.34 0.15 9.35
N GLN A 204 13.59 -0.85 8.89
CA GLN A 204 12.63 -0.74 7.80
C GLN A 204 11.23 -0.96 8.37
N LEU A 205 10.37 0.05 8.25
CA LEU A 205 9.00 0.01 8.72
C LEU A 205 8.06 0.09 7.51
N VAL A 206 7.07 -0.78 7.46
CA VAL A 206 6.17 -0.88 6.31
C VAL A 206 4.75 -0.59 6.76
N VAL A 207 4.08 0.32 6.05
CA VAL A 207 2.64 0.52 6.12
C VAL A 207 1.99 -0.08 4.88
N GLU A 208 1.00 -0.94 5.08
CA GLU A 208 0.25 -1.56 3.98
C GLU A 208 -1.06 -0.84 3.70
N ALA A 209 -1.18 -0.24 2.52
CA ALA A 209 -2.45 0.27 2.03
C ALA A 209 -3.14 -0.80 1.18
N VAL A 210 -4.33 -1.22 1.60
CA VAL A 210 -5.12 -2.26 0.94
C VAL A 210 -6.27 -1.62 0.18
N PHE A 211 -6.36 -1.86 -1.12
CA PHE A 211 -7.45 -1.33 -1.92
C PHE A 211 -8.76 -2.07 -1.61
N THR A 212 -9.84 -1.34 -1.35
CA THR A 212 -11.14 -1.91 -0.94
C THR A 212 -11.81 -2.81 -2.00
N GLN A 213 -11.28 -2.88 -3.22
CA GLN A 213 -11.83 -3.61 -4.39
C GLN A 213 -13.27 -3.24 -4.77
N LYS A 214 -13.94 -2.37 -4.02
CA LYS A 214 -15.27 -1.86 -4.35
C LYS A 214 -15.22 -1.12 -5.69
N PRO A 215 -16.03 -1.53 -6.68
CA PRO A 215 -16.11 -0.81 -7.93
C PRO A 215 -16.80 0.53 -7.71
N SER A 216 -16.32 1.56 -8.41
CA SER A 216 -17.01 2.85 -8.47
C SER A 216 -18.44 2.68 -8.98
N THR A 217 -19.36 3.56 -8.54
CA THR A 217 -20.77 3.51 -8.93
C THR A 217 -20.96 3.52 -10.45
N ALA A 218 -20.15 4.28 -11.19
CA ALA A 218 -20.15 4.28 -12.65
C ALA A 218 -19.81 2.90 -13.25
N VAL A 219 -18.82 2.20 -12.68
CA VAL A 219 -18.43 0.85 -13.13
C VAL A 219 -19.51 -0.17 -12.78
N LYS A 220 -20.13 -0.06 -11.60
CA LYS A 220 -21.28 -0.91 -11.21
C LYS A 220 -22.42 -0.80 -12.23
N ILE A 221 -22.84 0.42 -12.56
CA ILE A 221 -23.92 0.68 -13.53
C ILE A 221 -23.52 0.14 -14.91
N PHE A 222 -22.29 0.40 -15.36
CA PHE A 222 -21.81 -0.10 -16.64
C PHE A 222 -21.86 -1.63 -16.76
N ILE A 223 -21.39 -2.35 -15.74
CA ILE A 223 -21.42 -3.82 -15.70
C ILE A 223 -22.87 -4.32 -15.78
N ILE A 224 -23.79 -3.71 -15.02
CA ILE A 224 -25.22 -4.08 -15.04
C ILE A 224 -25.80 -3.91 -16.45
N VAL A 225 -25.63 -2.74 -17.07
CA VAL A 225 -26.15 -2.46 -18.41
C VAL A 225 -25.59 -3.42 -19.46
N VAL A 226 -24.28 -3.64 -19.48
CA VAL A 226 -23.62 -4.52 -20.44
C VAL A 226 -24.06 -5.98 -20.25
N SER A 227 -24.15 -6.44 -19.01
CA SER A 227 -24.61 -7.81 -18.69
C SER A 227 -26.06 -8.06 -19.15
N LEU A 228 -26.94 -7.07 -19.01
CA LEU A 228 -28.34 -7.17 -19.42
C LEU A 228 -28.46 -7.23 -20.94
N VAL A 229 -27.70 -6.41 -21.66
CA VAL A 229 -27.68 -6.44 -23.14
C VAL A 229 -27.14 -7.78 -23.64
N LEU A 230 -26.00 -8.26 -23.12
CA LEU A 230 -25.43 -9.56 -23.49
C LEU A 230 -26.39 -10.72 -23.15
N GLY A 231 -27.02 -10.69 -21.98
CA GLY A 231 -28.01 -11.68 -21.57
C GLY A 231 -29.20 -11.75 -22.52
N LEU A 232 -29.77 -10.61 -22.91
CA LEU A 232 -30.86 -10.55 -23.88
C LEU A 232 -30.43 -11.03 -25.28
N MET A 233 -29.21 -10.70 -25.72
CA MET A 233 -28.68 -11.18 -27.00
C MET A 233 -28.51 -12.70 -27.01
N ILE A 234 -27.99 -13.28 -25.93
CA ILE A 234 -27.87 -14.74 -25.78
C ILE A 234 -29.26 -15.40 -25.75
N LEU A 235 -30.20 -14.82 -24.99
CA LEU A 235 -31.59 -15.32 -24.94
C LEU A 235 -32.24 -15.31 -26.34
N ALA A 236 -32.10 -14.22 -27.08
CA ALA A 236 -32.61 -14.11 -28.45
C ALA A 236 -31.97 -15.13 -29.39
N ALA A 237 -30.64 -15.33 -29.29
CA ALA A 237 -29.92 -16.35 -30.05
C ALA A 237 -30.40 -17.78 -29.70
N LEU A 238 -30.64 -18.07 -28.42
CA LEU A 238 -31.19 -19.36 -27.97
C LEU A 238 -32.61 -19.58 -28.51
N ILE A 239 -33.49 -18.57 -28.43
CA ILE A 239 -34.85 -18.65 -29.01
C ILE A 239 -34.76 -18.93 -30.50
N TRP A 240 -33.87 -18.24 -31.23
CA TRP A 240 -33.67 -18.45 -32.65
C TRP A 240 -33.15 -19.86 -32.98
N CYS A 241 -32.17 -20.37 -32.21
CA CYS A 241 -31.65 -21.73 -32.34
C CYS A 241 -32.73 -22.79 -32.05
N LEU A 242 -33.51 -22.63 -30.97
CA LEU A 242 -34.59 -23.55 -30.59
C LEU A 242 -35.75 -23.53 -31.61
N TRP A 243 -36.04 -22.36 -32.18
CA TRP A 243 -37.00 -22.23 -33.27
C TRP A 243 -36.54 -22.99 -34.52
N LYS A 244 -35.26 -22.87 -34.89
CA LYS A 244 -34.68 -23.61 -36.03
C LYS A 244 -34.53 -25.10 -35.78
N ALA A 245 -34.25 -25.53 -34.55
CA ALA A 245 -34.17 -26.94 -34.17
C ALA A 245 -35.56 -27.63 -34.08
N GLY A 246 -36.65 -26.89 -34.30
CA GLY A 246 -38.00 -27.47 -34.39
C GLY A 246 -38.68 -27.74 -33.04
N PHE A 247 -38.10 -27.29 -31.92
CA PHE A 247 -38.65 -27.52 -30.58
C PHE A 247 -40.06 -26.92 -30.38
N PHE A 248 -40.39 -25.83 -31.08
CA PHE A 248 -41.70 -25.19 -31.02
C PHE A 248 -42.74 -25.73 -32.02
N LYS A 249 -42.42 -26.72 -32.86
CA LYS A 249 -43.43 -27.45 -33.65
C LYS A 249 -44.11 -28.51 -32.78
N ARG A 250 -44.89 -28.08 -31.77
CA ARG A 250 -45.88 -28.98 -31.15
C ARG A 250 -47.18 -28.90 -31.93
N ASN A 251 -47.55 -30.03 -32.55
CA ASN A 251 -48.87 -30.27 -33.12
C ASN A 251 -49.94 -30.18 -32.01
N PHE A 252 -50.48 -28.99 -31.75
CA PHE A 252 -51.62 -28.77 -30.84
C PHE A 252 -52.97 -29.15 -31.47
N GLN A 253 -52.98 -29.97 -32.53
CA GLN A 253 -54.17 -30.20 -33.38
C GLN A 253 -54.84 -31.56 -33.23
N LYS A 254 -54.54 -32.38 -32.20
CA LYS A 254 -55.15 -33.73 -32.07
C LYS A 254 -55.79 -34.07 -30.71
N GLN A 255 -56.14 -33.09 -29.88
CA GLN A 255 -56.77 -33.38 -28.57
C GLN A 255 -58.15 -32.78 -28.37
N GLN A 256 -58.63 -31.95 -29.32
CA GLN A 256 -59.98 -31.37 -29.26
C GLN A 256 -61.02 -32.12 -30.10
N GLU A 257 -60.59 -33.14 -30.87
CA GLU A 257 -61.45 -33.92 -31.77
C GLU A 257 -61.84 -35.29 -31.21
N PHE A 258 -61.16 -35.80 -30.17
CA PHE A 258 -61.43 -37.14 -29.61
C PHE A 258 -62.53 -37.20 -28.53
N ASN A 259 -63.15 -36.08 -28.13
CA ASN A 259 -64.10 -36.06 -27.01
C ASN A 259 -65.55 -35.69 -27.39
N ARG A 260 -65.93 -35.80 -28.67
CA ARG A 260 -67.28 -35.43 -29.15
C ARG A 260 -68.18 -36.59 -29.62
N ASP A 261 -67.69 -37.81 -29.74
CA ASP A 261 -68.45 -38.90 -30.39
C ASP A 261 -68.95 -40.01 -29.44
N SER A 262 -69.08 -39.76 -28.12
CA SER A 262 -69.40 -40.82 -27.15
C SER A 262 -70.75 -40.69 -26.45
N TRP A 263 -71.84 -40.32 -27.15
CA TRP A 263 -73.20 -40.50 -26.63
C TRP A 263 -74.23 -40.74 -27.74
N ASP A 264 -74.33 -41.97 -28.25
CA ASP A 264 -75.61 -42.45 -28.78
C ASP A 264 -75.72 -43.98 -28.63
N TYR A 265 -76.46 -44.44 -27.62
CA TYR A 265 -76.92 -45.82 -27.50
C TYR A 265 -78.41 -45.81 -27.14
N VAL A 266 -79.26 -45.91 -28.16
CA VAL A 266 -80.66 -46.34 -28.02
C VAL A 266 -80.89 -47.51 -28.97
N PRO A 267 -81.04 -48.75 -28.46
CA PRO A 267 -81.59 -49.84 -29.27
C PRO A 267 -83.12 -49.70 -29.31
N LYS A 268 -83.66 -49.63 -30.52
CA LYS A 268 -85.11 -49.72 -30.80
C LYS A 268 -85.60 -51.15 -30.54
N HIS A 269 -86.78 -51.25 -29.94
CA HIS A 269 -87.60 -52.46 -29.88
C HIS A 269 -87.98 -52.94 -31.29
N ASP A 270 -87.95 -54.25 -31.52
CA ASP A 270 -88.80 -54.91 -32.52
C ASP A 270 -89.32 -56.25 -31.98
N LYS A 271 -90.66 -56.27 -31.86
CA LYS A 271 -91.68 -57.35 -31.87
C LYS A 271 -91.39 -58.72 -31.27
#